data_AF-D6Z645-F1
#
_entry.id   AF-D6Z645-F1
#
_cell.length_a   1.000
_cell.length_b   1.000
_cell.length_c   1.000
_cell.angle_alpha   90.00
_cell.angle_beta   90.00
_cell.angle_gamma   90.00
#
_symmetry.space_group_name_H-M   'P 1'
#
loop_
_entity.id
_entity.type
_entity.pdbx_description
1 polymer ?
#
loop_
_entity_poly.entity_id
_entity_poly.type
_entity_poly.pdbx_seq_one_letter_code
_entity_poly.pdbx_strand_id
1 'polypeptide(L)'
;MGFLLFQPESDHWQDPITGLPGAVALMAELTAWSGPAATEEPRGEGDFLLLLEVYPQARNAAGGIKALRRAGDYLQSLFAAATPLYALGMGVFALLWPGVGPENARHMADMLLRRLQREDFPRAQAGLVAIGRGGRQSEAEVLDEAWRALAVARRRGPFGLCVAGSERVFPPLAAADRAKLSRLWRGRDCFALLLIRQDQVALSNHFSKRVRAALEPETPALFLNQREVLVYLDGAGEAEAEEWFQGFRRRMLAAGGSTFSAGIALYPCLNFRKSQIPINCRKAVRHAELLGPESVAVFNAVSLNVSGDAYYNEGDLRKAVGEYRLGLTLQPASVNLLNSLGVALVQLKQVRPALAAFEKALQVEPENFMALCNLGFAHLSADREGMALDFFERALAVEGRSFDLLLQLGKLYCRHRKYREAVELLNRCVDDPRIEERRNGDLAAAHRLLGRALMALEQYRPAMTAVQKALTFNPRDAQAMSLLGELYLHNGQGGEIAHSLCRQAVELDAGRSESWRRLGWVQWQLGLPAEAAASLEHCLHLNRRDHWATAWLGEILAQQGQARRARHLQARARRLAAA
;
A
#
# COMPACT_ATOMS: atom_id res chain seq x y z
N MET A 1 10.62 31.87 -39.62
CA MET A 1 11.39 32.02 -38.37
C MET A 1 11.63 30.62 -37.83
N GLY A 2 12.89 30.19 -37.84
CA GLY A 2 13.28 28.79 -37.73
C GLY A 2 13.02 28.16 -36.37
N PHE A 3 12.53 26.92 -36.41
CA PHE A 3 12.69 25.97 -35.33
C PHE A 3 14.17 25.71 -35.13
N LEU A 4 14.72 26.13 -33.99
CA LEU A 4 16.03 25.70 -33.53
C LEU A 4 15.93 24.20 -33.21
N LEU A 5 16.30 23.39 -34.19
CA LEU A 5 16.74 22.02 -34.00
C LEU A 5 18.01 22.10 -33.14
N PHE A 6 17.85 21.86 -31.84
CA PHE A 6 18.98 21.63 -30.94
C PHE A 6 19.67 20.34 -31.40
N GLN A 7 20.85 20.47 -32.00
CA GLN A 7 21.77 19.36 -32.13
C GLN A 7 22.41 19.11 -30.75
N PRO A 8 22.42 17.87 -30.24
CA PRO A 8 23.04 17.58 -28.95
C PRO A 8 24.56 17.45 -29.14
N GLU A 9 25.29 18.53 -28.90
CA GLU A 9 26.72 18.48 -28.62
C GLU A 9 26.92 18.18 -27.12
N SER A 10 26.99 16.90 -26.75
CA SER A 10 27.72 16.34 -25.59
C SER A 10 27.16 14.96 -25.22
N ASP A 11 28.05 14.00 -24.97
CA ASP A 11 27.78 12.65 -24.44
C ASP A 11 27.15 12.65 -23.02
N HIS A 12 26.76 13.81 -22.47
CA HIS A 12 26.37 13.99 -21.08
C HIS A 12 25.17 14.96 -20.92
N TRP A 13 24.09 14.76 -21.68
CA TRP A 13 22.86 15.53 -21.47
C TRP A 13 22.22 15.18 -20.12
N GLN A 14 22.20 16.16 -19.21
CA GLN A 14 21.52 16.09 -17.90
C GLN A 14 20.16 16.79 -17.98
N ASP A 15 19.17 16.26 -17.25
CA ASP A 15 17.87 16.89 -17.13
C ASP A 15 18.00 18.24 -16.39
N PRO A 16 17.54 19.36 -16.96
CA PRO A 16 17.78 20.69 -16.41
C PRO A 16 17.01 20.98 -15.11
N ILE A 17 16.04 20.14 -14.74
CA ILE A 17 15.23 20.34 -13.52
C ILE A 17 15.86 19.60 -12.33
N THR A 18 16.30 18.37 -12.55
CA THR A 18 16.76 17.41 -11.54
C THR A 18 18.27 17.23 -11.51
N GLY A 19 18.99 17.58 -12.59
CA GLY A 19 20.43 17.34 -12.74
C GLY A 19 20.81 15.87 -12.98
N LEU A 20 19.82 14.98 -13.12
CA LEU A 20 20.05 13.55 -13.37
C LEU A 20 20.44 13.28 -14.82
N PRO A 21 21.19 12.21 -15.11
CA PRO A 21 21.45 11.77 -16.48
C PRO A 21 20.15 11.54 -17.26
N GLY A 22 20.10 11.98 -18.52
CA GLY A 22 18.88 11.90 -19.32
C GLY A 22 18.72 10.63 -20.16
N ALA A 23 17.76 10.68 -21.10
CA ALA A 23 17.41 9.56 -21.96
C ALA A 23 18.58 9.01 -22.80
N VAL A 24 19.48 9.87 -23.30
CA VAL A 24 20.65 9.45 -24.09
C VAL A 24 21.57 8.55 -23.26
N ALA A 25 21.80 8.91 -21.99
CA ALA A 25 22.62 8.12 -21.08
C ALA A 25 21.95 6.78 -20.73
N LEU A 26 20.62 6.75 -20.56
CA LEU A 26 19.87 5.52 -20.38
C LEU A 26 20.02 4.58 -21.58
N MET A 27 19.93 5.12 -22.80
CA MET A 27 20.06 4.33 -24.03
C MET A 27 21.42 3.67 -24.12
N ALA A 28 22.50 4.41 -23.86
CA ALA A 28 23.86 3.87 -23.85
C ALA A 28 24.01 2.71 -22.85
N GLU A 29 23.43 2.86 -21.65
CA GLU A 29 23.46 1.82 -20.61
C GLU A 29 22.66 0.57 -21.02
N LEU A 30 21.45 0.75 -21.59
CA LEU A 30 20.63 -0.36 -22.06
C LEU A 30 21.30 -1.13 -23.20
N THR A 31 22.00 -0.44 -24.11
CA THR A 31 22.79 -1.08 -25.16
C THR A 31 23.91 -1.92 -24.57
N ALA A 32 24.60 -1.44 -23.53
CA ALA A 32 25.63 -2.20 -22.83
C ALA A 32 25.08 -3.48 -22.18
N TRP A 33 23.86 -3.43 -21.62
CA TRP A 33 23.21 -4.58 -20.97
C TRP A 33 22.58 -5.58 -21.95
N SER A 34 22.16 -5.11 -23.13
CA SER A 34 21.53 -5.94 -24.17
C SER A 34 22.55 -6.63 -25.10
N GLY A 35 23.82 -6.24 -25.03
CA GLY A 35 24.93 -6.79 -25.81
C GLY A 35 25.29 -8.25 -25.48
N PRO A 36 26.16 -8.89 -26.31
CA PRO A 36 26.61 -10.26 -26.08
C PRO A 36 27.47 -10.36 -24.81
N ALA A 37 27.10 -11.25 -23.89
CA ALA A 37 27.86 -11.49 -22.66
C ALA A 37 29.25 -12.05 -22.99
N ALA A 38 30.31 -11.42 -22.46
CA ALA A 38 31.63 -12.02 -22.44
C ALA A 38 31.62 -13.16 -21.41
N THR A 39 31.86 -14.38 -21.89
CA THR A 39 32.11 -15.65 -21.14
C THR A 39 30.90 -16.43 -20.59
N GLU A 40 30.98 -17.73 -20.83
CA GLU A 40 30.01 -18.80 -20.57
C GLU A 40 29.94 -19.13 -19.07
N GLU A 41 28.84 -18.78 -18.40
CA GLU A 41 28.25 -19.54 -17.29
C GLU A 41 26.80 -19.06 -17.08
N PRO A 42 25.79 -19.95 -16.94
CA PRO A 42 24.44 -19.53 -16.64
C PRO A 42 24.32 -19.32 -15.12
N ARG A 43 24.36 -18.08 -14.64
CA ARG A 43 24.16 -17.78 -13.21
C ARG A 43 23.18 -16.62 -13.00
N GLY A 44 21.97 -16.98 -12.56
CA GLY A 44 21.14 -16.25 -11.59
C GLY A 44 20.55 -14.88 -11.95
N GLU A 45 19.22 -14.83 -12.02
CA GLU A 45 18.29 -13.69 -11.85
C GLU A 45 18.40 -12.50 -12.83
N GLY A 46 17.25 -12.13 -13.45
CA GLY A 46 17.19 -11.23 -14.60
C GLY A 46 17.47 -9.76 -14.29
N ASP A 47 17.81 -8.99 -15.32
CA ASP A 47 17.92 -7.54 -15.23
C ASP A 47 16.55 -6.90 -15.47
N PHE A 48 16.25 -5.79 -14.80
CA PHE A 48 14.96 -5.12 -14.93
C PHE A 48 15.09 -3.62 -15.17
N LEU A 49 14.26 -3.11 -16.09
CA LEU A 49 14.01 -1.68 -16.26
C LEU A 49 12.69 -1.31 -15.56
N LEU A 50 12.76 -0.35 -14.64
CA LEU A 50 11.59 0.29 -14.06
C LEU A 50 11.44 1.70 -14.65
N LEU A 51 10.32 1.97 -15.31
CA LEU A 51 9.86 3.35 -15.56
C LEU A 51 8.92 3.77 -14.44
N LEU A 52 9.31 4.80 -13.70
CA LEU A 52 8.55 5.39 -12.61
C LEU A 52 8.09 6.80 -13.01
N GLU A 53 6.79 7.00 -13.09
CA GLU A 53 6.20 8.32 -13.26
C GLU A 53 5.73 8.87 -11.92
N VAL A 54 6.19 10.06 -11.55
CA VAL A 54 5.76 10.79 -10.34
C VAL A 54 5.08 12.08 -10.78
N TYR A 55 3.80 12.24 -10.44
CA TYR A 55 3.04 13.43 -10.84
C TYR A 55 3.24 14.56 -9.84
N PRO A 56 3.74 15.73 -10.26
CA PRO A 56 3.78 16.91 -9.40
C PRO A 56 2.36 17.47 -9.22
N GLN A 57 1.90 17.60 -7.97
CA GLN A 57 0.69 18.37 -7.68
C GLN A 57 1.09 19.84 -7.47
N ALA A 58 0.96 20.65 -8.52
CA ALA A 58 1.31 22.06 -8.46
C ALA A 58 0.24 22.95 -9.11
N ARG A 59 0.02 24.14 -8.54
CA ARG A 59 -0.94 25.13 -9.05
C ARG A 59 -0.38 25.98 -10.20
N ASN A 60 0.93 25.95 -10.41
CA ASN A 60 1.63 26.71 -11.45
C ASN A 60 2.94 26.01 -11.85
N ALA A 61 3.57 26.48 -12.93
CA ALA A 61 4.79 25.90 -13.48
C ALA A 61 5.96 25.89 -12.49
N ALA A 62 6.17 26.97 -11.73
CA ALA A 62 7.24 27.06 -10.74
C ALA A 62 7.09 26.02 -9.62
N GLY A 63 5.86 25.82 -9.13
CA GLY A 63 5.55 24.75 -8.18
C GLY A 63 5.77 23.35 -8.77
N GLY A 64 5.47 23.19 -10.07
CA GLY A 64 5.69 21.94 -10.80
C GLY A 64 7.17 21.58 -10.84
N ILE A 65 8.01 22.54 -11.23
CA ILE A 65 9.48 22.38 -11.28
C ILE A 65 10.03 22.02 -9.88
N LYS A 66 9.58 22.70 -8.82
CA LYS A 66 9.99 22.37 -7.44
C LYS A 66 9.60 20.96 -7.03
N ALA A 67 8.39 20.53 -7.38
CA ALA A 67 7.90 19.19 -7.06
C ALA A 67 8.67 18.10 -7.83
N LEU A 68 9.01 18.36 -9.10
CA LEU A 68 9.84 17.47 -9.91
C LEU A 68 11.27 17.36 -9.36
N ARG A 69 11.87 18.49 -8.97
CA ARG A 69 13.18 18.49 -8.30
C ARG A 69 13.13 17.69 -7.00
N ARG A 70 12.13 17.92 -6.14
CA ARG A 70 11.92 17.14 -4.92
C ARG A 70 11.83 15.64 -5.20
N ALA A 71 11.13 15.24 -6.26
CA ALA A 71 11.05 13.83 -6.66
C ALA A 71 12.42 13.28 -7.07
N GLY A 72 13.17 14.02 -7.89
CA GLY A 72 14.53 13.67 -8.31
C GLY A 72 15.47 13.53 -7.11
N ASP A 73 15.55 14.55 -6.25
CA ASP A 73 16.40 14.56 -5.05
C ASP A 73 16.05 13.40 -4.11
N TYR A 74 14.75 13.14 -3.94
CA TYR A 74 14.27 12.04 -3.10
C TYR A 74 14.69 10.68 -3.66
N LEU A 75 14.44 10.42 -4.95
CA LEU A 75 14.84 9.18 -5.60
C LEU A 75 16.36 9.02 -5.58
N GLN A 76 17.11 10.08 -5.85
CA GLN A 76 18.57 10.06 -5.75
C GLN A 76 19.02 9.70 -4.33
N SER A 77 18.42 10.29 -3.29
CA SER A 77 18.75 9.95 -1.90
C SER A 77 18.50 8.47 -1.55
N LEU A 78 17.55 7.82 -2.23
CA LEU A 78 17.26 6.40 -2.03
C LEU A 78 18.23 5.47 -2.77
N PHE A 79 18.72 5.89 -3.94
CA PHE A 79 19.44 5.01 -4.87
C PHE A 79 20.89 5.41 -5.16
N ALA A 80 21.37 6.55 -4.63
CA ALA A 80 22.64 7.21 -4.98
C ALA A 80 23.90 6.33 -5.02
N ALA A 81 23.92 5.18 -4.34
CA ALA A 81 25.06 4.26 -4.33
C ALA A 81 24.74 2.85 -4.87
N ALA A 82 23.49 2.54 -5.21
CA ALA A 82 23.05 1.17 -5.45
C ALA A 82 22.48 0.92 -6.85
N THR A 83 22.00 1.96 -7.55
CA THR A 83 21.26 1.76 -8.80
C THR A 83 21.35 3.00 -9.70
N PRO A 84 21.68 2.86 -10.99
CA PRO A 84 21.61 3.96 -11.95
C PRO A 84 20.20 4.55 -12.03
N LEU A 85 20.09 5.88 -11.92
CA LEU A 85 18.84 6.64 -11.97
C LEU A 85 18.92 7.68 -13.08
N TYR A 86 17.92 7.68 -13.97
CA TYR A 86 17.84 8.59 -15.12
C TYR A 86 16.54 9.37 -15.11
N ALA A 87 16.55 10.58 -15.66
CA ALA A 87 15.36 11.42 -15.84
C ALA A 87 14.99 11.52 -17.33
N LEU A 88 13.78 11.08 -17.68
CA LEU A 88 13.25 11.12 -19.05
C LEU A 88 12.38 12.36 -19.31
N GLY A 89 12.31 13.26 -18.33
CA GLY A 89 11.50 14.48 -18.36
C GLY A 89 10.08 14.26 -17.86
N MET A 90 9.40 15.38 -17.58
CA MET A 90 7.98 15.42 -17.16
C MET A 90 7.63 14.55 -15.93
N GLY A 91 8.61 14.27 -15.06
CA GLY A 91 8.42 13.44 -13.87
C GLY A 91 8.52 11.94 -14.13
N VAL A 92 9.03 11.52 -15.29
CA VAL A 92 9.36 10.12 -15.57
C VAL A 92 10.82 9.86 -15.28
N PHE A 93 11.07 8.85 -14.47
CA PHE A 93 12.38 8.39 -14.05
C PHE A 93 12.58 6.95 -14.50
N ALA A 94 13.81 6.57 -14.82
CA ALA A 94 14.18 5.19 -15.12
C ALA A 94 15.19 4.67 -14.11
N LEU A 95 14.97 3.43 -13.64
CA LEU A 95 15.89 2.71 -12.77
C LEU A 95 16.23 1.35 -13.39
N LEU A 96 17.51 0.99 -13.35
CA LEU A 96 18.02 -0.28 -13.86
C LEU A 96 18.43 -1.19 -12.70
N TRP A 97 17.72 -2.29 -12.48
CA TRP A 97 18.02 -3.24 -11.41
C TRP A 97 18.74 -4.48 -11.96
N PRO A 98 20.07 -4.59 -11.74
CA PRO A 98 20.84 -5.72 -12.24
C PRO A 98 20.67 -6.94 -11.33
N GLY A 99 20.54 -8.14 -11.93
CA GLY A 99 20.59 -9.40 -11.19
C GLY A 99 19.46 -9.60 -10.17
N VAL A 100 18.26 -9.07 -10.44
CA VAL A 100 17.12 -9.14 -9.51
C VAL A 100 16.02 -10.04 -10.09
N GLY A 101 15.64 -11.09 -9.37
CA GLY A 101 14.56 -11.97 -9.81
C GLY A 101 13.22 -11.24 -10.01
N PRO A 102 12.31 -11.76 -10.86
CA PRO A 102 11.05 -11.10 -11.20
C PRO A 102 10.17 -10.78 -9.98
N GLU A 103 10.13 -11.68 -9.00
CA GLU A 103 9.38 -11.47 -7.76
C GLU A 103 10.00 -10.37 -6.90
N ASN A 104 11.33 -10.37 -6.78
CA ASN A 104 12.07 -9.35 -6.03
C ASN A 104 11.94 -7.98 -6.70
N ALA A 105 12.06 -7.90 -8.03
CA ALA A 105 11.90 -6.66 -8.78
C ALA A 105 10.47 -6.10 -8.61
N ARG A 106 9.45 -6.96 -8.68
CA ARG A 106 8.07 -6.58 -8.38
C ARG A 106 7.92 -6.07 -6.95
N HIS A 107 8.49 -6.78 -5.98
CA HIS A 107 8.43 -6.39 -4.57
C HIS A 107 9.11 -5.04 -4.31
N MET A 108 10.27 -4.80 -4.90
CA MET A 108 11.01 -3.54 -4.82
C MET A 108 10.20 -2.38 -5.41
N ALA A 109 9.58 -2.58 -6.58
CA ALA A 109 8.74 -1.57 -7.21
C ALA A 109 7.51 -1.22 -6.35
N ASP A 110 6.85 -2.22 -5.78
CA ASP A 110 5.71 -2.04 -4.89
C ASP A 110 6.10 -1.34 -3.58
N MET A 111 7.26 -1.68 -3.01
CA MET A 111 7.82 -0.98 -1.86
C MET A 111 8.18 0.47 -2.16
N LEU A 112 8.72 0.77 -3.34
CA LEU A 112 9.02 2.13 -3.77
C LEU A 112 7.75 2.98 -3.88
N LEU A 113 6.69 2.46 -4.52
CA LEU A 113 5.39 3.15 -4.61
C LEU A 113 4.79 3.42 -3.23
N ARG A 114 4.81 2.42 -2.31
CA ARG A 114 4.38 2.61 -0.92
C ARG A 114 5.19 3.67 -0.19
N ARG A 115 6.50 3.74 -0.43
CA ARG A 115 7.37 4.73 0.20
C ARG A 115 7.06 6.13 -0.32
N LEU A 116 6.88 6.31 -1.63
CA LEU A 116 6.44 7.57 -2.23
C LEU A 116 5.08 8.02 -1.66
N GLN A 117 4.14 7.08 -1.47
CA GLN A 117 2.86 7.38 -0.84
C GLN A 117 3.02 7.90 0.61
N ARG A 118 3.98 7.36 1.38
CA ARG A 118 4.27 7.79 2.77
C ARG A 118 4.97 9.14 2.86
N GLU A 119 5.72 9.52 1.84
CA GLU A 119 6.40 10.81 1.74
C GLU A 119 5.52 11.91 1.11
N ASP A 120 4.21 11.73 1.14
CA ASP A 120 3.22 12.68 0.62
C ASP A 120 3.41 13.03 -0.86
N PHE A 121 3.93 12.10 -1.68
CA PHE A 121 3.75 12.22 -3.12
C PHE A 121 2.29 11.94 -3.45
N PRO A 122 1.66 12.73 -4.33
CA PRO A 122 0.22 12.64 -4.56
C PRO A 122 -0.15 11.40 -5.39
N ARG A 123 0.69 11.04 -6.37
CA ARG A 123 0.55 9.91 -7.28
C ARG A 123 1.91 9.49 -7.82
N ALA A 124 2.10 8.19 -7.99
CA ALA A 124 3.22 7.61 -8.71
C ALA A 124 2.78 6.33 -9.44
N GLN A 125 3.31 6.02 -10.61
CA GLN A 125 3.02 4.76 -11.30
C GLN A 125 4.28 4.13 -11.86
N ALA A 126 4.31 2.81 -11.89
CA ALA A 126 5.47 2.05 -12.31
C ALA A 126 5.14 1.05 -13.42
N GLY A 127 5.91 1.09 -14.50
CA GLY A 127 6.03 0.02 -15.49
C GLY A 127 7.34 -0.72 -15.28
N LEU A 128 7.30 -2.04 -15.12
CA LEU A 128 8.46 -2.88 -14.88
C LEU A 128 8.63 -3.89 -16.03
N VAL A 129 9.83 -4.02 -16.58
CA VAL A 129 10.16 -4.89 -17.72
C VAL A 129 11.43 -5.67 -17.46
N ALA A 130 11.44 -6.95 -17.81
CA ALA A 130 12.66 -7.75 -17.82
C ALA A 130 13.50 -7.42 -19.06
N ILE A 131 14.80 -7.24 -18.87
CA ILE A 131 15.78 -6.98 -19.94
C ILE A 131 16.37 -8.33 -20.34
N GLY A 132 16.15 -8.74 -21.59
CA GLY A 132 16.71 -9.99 -22.12
C GLY A 132 18.20 -9.87 -22.44
N ARG A 133 19.05 -10.69 -21.82
CA ARG A 133 20.48 -10.80 -22.18
C ARG A 133 20.69 -11.67 -23.44
N GLY A 134 21.63 -11.28 -24.30
CA GLY A 134 22.08 -12.10 -25.45
C GLY A 134 21.58 -11.65 -26.83
N GLY A 135 21.36 -10.34 -27.05
CA GLY A 135 21.17 -9.75 -28.38
C GLY A 135 19.84 -10.09 -29.10
N ARG A 136 18.88 -10.71 -28.41
CA ARG A 136 17.55 -11.03 -28.98
C ARG A 136 16.51 -9.92 -28.83
N GLN A 137 16.74 -8.98 -27.92
CA GLN A 137 15.83 -7.87 -27.63
C GLN A 137 16.61 -6.57 -27.78
N SER A 138 16.11 -5.63 -28.59
CA SER A 138 16.73 -4.31 -28.74
C SER A 138 16.37 -3.40 -27.57
N GLU A 139 17.22 -2.41 -27.28
CA GLU A 139 16.97 -1.38 -26.27
C GLU A 139 15.67 -0.60 -26.55
N ALA A 140 15.33 -0.40 -27.83
CA ALA A 140 14.08 0.21 -28.24
C ALA A 140 12.87 -0.64 -27.85
N GLU A 141 12.92 -1.96 -28.04
CA GLU A 141 11.85 -2.89 -27.64
C GLU A 141 11.64 -2.91 -26.12
N VAL A 142 12.73 -2.93 -25.33
CA VAL A 142 12.67 -2.87 -23.86
C VAL A 142 11.94 -1.60 -23.42
N LEU A 143 12.31 -0.44 -23.97
CA LEU A 143 11.67 0.84 -23.63
C LEU A 143 10.22 0.88 -24.07
N ASP A 144 9.90 0.40 -25.27
CA ASP A 144 8.54 0.33 -25.79
C ASP A 144 7.63 -0.50 -24.88
N GLU A 145 8.13 -1.65 -24.42
CA GLU A 145 7.43 -2.51 -23.49
C GLU A 145 7.26 -1.83 -22.11
N ALA A 146 8.27 -1.09 -21.67
CA ALA A 146 8.23 -0.40 -20.38
C ALA A 146 7.22 0.75 -20.39
N TRP A 147 7.13 1.50 -21.48
CA TRP A 147 6.10 2.50 -21.69
C TRP A 147 4.70 1.90 -21.77
N ARG A 148 4.52 0.74 -22.42
CA ARG A 148 3.24 0.03 -22.43
C ARG A 148 2.84 -0.43 -21.03
N ALA A 149 3.77 -0.99 -20.26
CA ALA A 149 3.54 -1.38 -18.87
C ALA A 149 3.14 -0.17 -18.01
N LEU A 150 3.87 0.94 -18.11
CA LEU A 150 3.55 2.18 -17.42
C LEU A 150 2.16 2.72 -17.84
N ALA A 151 1.80 2.63 -19.12
CA ALA A 151 0.47 3.02 -19.61
C ALA A 151 -0.68 2.16 -19.07
N VAL A 152 -0.41 0.89 -18.72
CA VAL A 152 -1.35 0.04 -17.98
C VAL A 152 -1.41 0.46 -16.52
N ALA A 153 -0.27 0.68 -15.87
CA ALA A 153 -0.16 1.10 -14.48
C ALA A 153 -0.93 2.42 -14.20
N ARG A 154 -0.85 3.40 -15.11
CA ARG A 154 -1.64 4.66 -15.09
C ARG A 154 -3.15 4.45 -14.95
N ARG A 155 -3.66 3.31 -15.41
CA ARG A 155 -5.10 3.00 -15.38
C ARG A 155 -5.53 2.28 -14.10
N ARG A 156 -4.60 1.71 -13.33
CA ARG A 156 -4.85 0.89 -12.14
C ARG A 156 -5.18 1.72 -10.90
N GLY A 157 -4.55 2.88 -10.74
CA GLY A 157 -4.76 3.75 -9.57
C GLY A 157 -3.71 4.86 -9.43
N PRO A 158 -3.74 5.62 -8.32
CA PRO A 158 -2.74 6.66 -8.03
C PRO A 158 -1.34 6.10 -7.71
N PHE A 159 -1.25 4.83 -7.31
CA PHE A 159 -0.01 4.09 -7.00
C PHE A 159 0.04 2.76 -7.76
N GLY A 160 -0.22 2.80 -9.07
CA GLY A 160 -0.35 1.61 -9.90
C GLY A 160 1.01 1.02 -10.30
N LEU A 161 1.11 -0.31 -10.29
CA LEU A 161 2.24 -1.07 -10.83
C LEU A 161 1.76 -2.01 -11.93
N CYS A 162 2.53 -2.13 -13.01
CA CYS A 162 2.36 -3.17 -14.01
C CYS A 162 3.71 -3.77 -14.37
N VAL A 163 3.80 -5.10 -14.31
CA VAL A 163 4.94 -5.84 -14.84
C VAL A 163 4.59 -6.30 -16.25
N ALA A 164 5.44 -6.00 -17.23
CA ALA A 164 5.21 -6.45 -18.59
C ALA A 164 5.29 -7.98 -18.67
N GLY A 165 4.53 -8.54 -19.62
CA GLY A 165 4.37 -9.99 -19.73
C GLY A 165 3.63 -10.68 -18.56
N SER A 166 3.25 -9.96 -17.49
CA SER A 166 2.54 -10.58 -16.36
C SER A 166 1.19 -11.15 -16.78
N GLU A 167 0.86 -12.32 -16.25
CA GLU A 167 -0.43 -12.95 -16.49
C GLU A 167 -1.56 -12.11 -15.92
N ARG A 168 -2.64 -11.97 -16.70
CA ARG A 168 -3.86 -11.34 -16.22
C ARG A 168 -4.49 -12.20 -15.14
N VAL A 169 -5.01 -11.59 -14.07
CA VAL A 169 -5.72 -12.29 -12.98
C VAL A 169 -6.79 -13.25 -13.50
N PHE A 170 -7.56 -12.80 -14.50
CA PHE A 170 -8.53 -13.64 -15.21
C PHE A 170 -8.28 -13.55 -16.72
N PRO A 171 -7.47 -14.46 -17.30
CA PRO A 171 -7.13 -14.41 -18.70
C PRO A 171 -8.34 -14.77 -19.58
N PRO A 172 -8.58 -14.05 -20.69
CA PRO A 172 -9.64 -14.41 -21.62
C PRO A 172 -9.30 -15.72 -22.34
N LEU A 173 -10.33 -16.41 -22.87
CA LEU A 173 -10.10 -17.58 -23.73
C LEU A 173 -9.31 -17.23 -24.99
N ALA A 174 -8.45 -18.15 -25.41
CA ALA A 174 -7.78 -18.13 -26.70
C ALA A 174 -8.82 -18.00 -27.84
N ALA A 175 -8.44 -17.36 -28.94
CA ALA A 175 -9.36 -17.08 -30.04
C ALA A 175 -9.99 -18.36 -30.63
N ALA A 176 -9.21 -19.44 -30.74
CA ALA A 176 -9.69 -20.73 -31.24
C ALA A 176 -10.76 -21.35 -30.33
N ASP A 177 -10.54 -21.38 -29.01
CA ASP A 177 -11.50 -21.95 -28.06
C ASP A 177 -12.76 -21.09 -27.94
N ARG A 178 -12.60 -19.76 -28.02
CA ARG A 178 -13.73 -18.84 -28.11
C ARG A 178 -14.57 -19.08 -29.35
N ALA A 179 -13.95 -19.39 -30.49
CA ALA A 179 -14.66 -19.71 -31.72
C ALA A 179 -15.40 -21.06 -31.66
N LYS A 180 -14.83 -22.06 -30.99
CA LYS A 180 -15.52 -23.34 -30.73
C LYS A 180 -16.72 -23.14 -29.81
N LEU A 181 -16.53 -22.45 -28.69
CA LEU A 181 -17.57 -22.21 -27.71
C LEU A 181 -18.69 -21.32 -28.28
N SER A 182 -18.35 -20.38 -29.17
CA SER A 182 -19.36 -19.53 -29.81
C SER A 182 -20.30 -20.26 -30.77
N ARG A 183 -19.89 -21.42 -31.30
CA ARG A 183 -20.76 -22.29 -32.08
C ARG A 183 -21.77 -23.02 -31.20
N LEU A 184 -21.36 -23.41 -29.98
CA LEU A 184 -22.22 -24.13 -29.04
C LEU A 184 -23.39 -23.26 -28.55
N TRP A 185 -23.13 -22.02 -28.13
CA TRP A 185 -24.17 -21.14 -27.58
C TRP A 185 -24.88 -20.25 -28.62
N ARG A 186 -24.64 -20.48 -29.93
CA ARG A 186 -25.26 -19.67 -30.99
C ARG A 186 -26.77 -19.91 -31.00
N GLY A 187 -27.56 -18.84 -30.89
CA GLY A 187 -29.03 -18.93 -30.82
C GLY A 187 -29.59 -19.51 -29.52
N ARG A 188 -28.75 -19.71 -28.49
CA ARG A 188 -29.18 -20.26 -27.18
C ARG A 188 -29.44 -19.14 -26.17
N ASP A 189 -30.60 -19.14 -25.53
CA ASP A 189 -30.97 -18.06 -24.61
C ASP A 189 -30.57 -18.35 -23.15
N CYS A 190 -30.44 -19.62 -22.79
CA CYS A 190 -29.93 -20.05 -21.49
C CYS A 190 -28.96 -21.24 -21.62
N PHE A 191 -27.98 -21.30 -20.72
CA PHE A 191 -27.06 -22.42 -20.57
C PHE A 191 -26.24 -22.30 -19.28
N ALA A 192 -25.67 -23.41 -18.83
CA ALA A 192 -24.61 -23.43 -17.82
C ALA A 192 -23.25 -23.75 -18.46
N LEU A 193 -22.21 -23.08 -17.97
CA LEU A 193 -20.83 -23.36 -18.34
C LEU A 193 -20.03 -23.67 -17.07
N LEU A 194 -19.35 -24.81 -17.06
CA LEU A 194 -18.52 -25.25 -15.94
C LEU A 194 -17.07 -25.23 -16.37
N LEU A 195 -16.20 -24.60 -15.58
CA LEU A 195 -14.75 -24.75 -15.69
C LEU A 195 -14.27 -25.70 -14.61
N ILE A 196 -13.78 -26.87 -15.01
CA ILE A 196 -13.17 -27.86 -14.12
C ILE A 196 -11.66 -27.66 -14.17
N ARG A 197 -11.03 -27.55 -12.99
CA ARG A 197 -9.59 -27.33 -12.83
C ARG A 197 -8.99 -28.32 -11.85
N GLN A 198 -7.90 -28.98 -12.23
CA GLN A 198 -7.11 -29.81 -11.33
C GLN A 198 -6.45 -28.96 -10.22
N ASP A 199 -6.68 -29.30 -8.95
CA ASP A 199 -6.20 -28.52 -7.81
C ASP A 199 -4.66 -28.54 -7.73
N GLN A 200 -4.07 -29.71 -7.92
CA GLN A 200 -2.62 -29.90 -7.92
C GLN A 200 -1.99 -29.54 -9.26
N VAL A 201 -0.71 -29.13 -9.23
CA VAL A 201 0.08 -28.87 -10.45
C VAL A 201 0.16 -30.15 -11.28
N ALA A 202 -0.19 -30.05 -12.56
CA ALA A 202 -0.11 -31.19 -13.48
C ALA A 202 1.34 -31.62 -13.65
N LEU A 203 1.67 -32.80 -13.13
CA LEU A 203 2.94 -33.48 -13.38
C LEU A 203 2.90 -34.29 -14.70
N SER A 204 1.72 -34.44 -15.32
CA SER A 204 1.50 -35.23 -16.54
C SER A 204 0.10 -34.97 -17.14
N ASN A 205 -0.17 -35.54 -18.32
CA ASN A 205 -1.48 -35.45 -18.99
C ASN A 205 -2.57 -36.40 -18.45
N HIS A 206 -2.31 -37.13 -17.35
CA HIS A 206 -3.24 -38.13 -16.81
C HIS A 206 -4.61 -37.54 -16.44
N PHE A 207 -4.65 -36.29 -15.96
CA PHE A 207 -5.92 -35.62 -15.62
C PHE A 207 -6.85 -35.50 -16.83
N SER A 208 -6.39 -34.90 -17.92
CA SER A 208 -7.19 -34.73 -19.14
C SER A 208 -7.73 -36.04 -19.72
N LYS A 209 -6.95 -37.13 -19.66
CA LYS A 209 -7.37 -38.46 -20.11
C LYS A 209 -8.49 -39.02 -19.24
N ARG A 210 -8.38 -38.88 -17.92
CA ARG A 210 -9.41 -39.32 -16.96
C ARG A 210 -10.69 -38.51 -17.12
N VAL A 211 -10.59 -37.19 -17.32
CA VAL A 211 -11.76 -36.35 -17.61
C VAL A 211 -12.47 -36.85 -18.88
N ARG A 212 -11.75 -37.19 -19.96
CA ARG A 212 -12.39 -37.77 -21.17
C ARG A 212 -13.13 -39.08 -20.89
N ALA A 213 -12.59 -39.95 -20.04
CA ALA A 213 -13.23 -41.21 -19.68
C ALA A 213 -14.45 -41.01 -18.77
N ALA A 214 -14.46 -39.95 -17.97
CA ALA A 214 -15.54 -39.62 -17.04
C ALA A 214 -16.65 -38.73 -17.65
N LEU A 215 -16.44 -38.17 -18.84
CA LEU A 215 -17.45 -37.41 -19.57
C LEU A 215 -18.46 -38.35 -20.26
N GLU A 216 -19.73 -37.95 -20.27
CA GLU A 216 -20.74 -38.64 -21.08
C GLU A 216 -20.50 -38.39 -22.57
N PRO A 217 -20.78 -39.36 -23.48
CA PRO A 217 -20.39 -39.28 -24.89
C PRO A 217 -20.89 -38.03 -25.64
N GLU A 218 -22.05 -37.50 -25.27
CA GLU A 218 -22.69 -36.38 -25.96
C GLU A 218 -22.38 -35.02 -25.31
N THR A 219 -21.70 -35.00 -24.16
CA THR A 219 -21.48 -33.77 -23.39
C THR A 219 -20.39 -32.90 -24.01
N PRO A 220 -20.73 -31.70 -24.53
CA PRO A 220 -19.73 -30.85 -25.19
C PRO A 220 -18.69 -30.34 -24.20
N ALA A 221 -17.41 -30.69 -24.44
CA ALA A 221 -16.29 -30.27 -23.61
C ALA A 221 -15.14 -29.69 -24.43
N LEU A 222 -14.51 -28.63 -23.90
CA LEU A 222 -13.33 -27.98 -24.47
C LEU A 222 -12.16 -28.09 -23.49
N PHE A 223 -11.14 -28.86 -23.89
CA PHE A 223 -9.89 -28.99 -23.13
C PHE A 223 -9.00 -27.78 -23.43
N LEU A 224 -8.90 -26.86 -22.47
CA LEU A 224 -8.14 -25.62 -22.63
C LEU A 224 -6.63 -25.86 -22.49
N ASN A 225 -6.26 -26.74 -21.58
CA ASN A 225 -4.90 -27.21 -21.35
C ASN A 225 -4.93 -28.55 -20.59
N GLN A 226 -3.78 -28.99 -20.05
CA GLN A 226 -3.68 -30.27 -19.34
C GLN A 226 -4.45 -30.30 -18.00
N ARG A 227 -4.81 -29.13 -17.44
CA ARG A 227 -5.44 -28.95 -16.12
C ARG A 227 -6.87 -28.41 -16.18
N GLU A 228 -7.26 -27.77 -17.27
CA GLU A 228 -8.52 -27.03 -17.38
C GLU A 228 -9.40 -27.55 -18.51
N VAL A 229 -10.66 -27.82 -18.18
CA VAL A 229 -11.68 -28.26 -19.13
C VAL A 229 -12.95 -27.45 -18.92
N LEU A 230 -13.48 -26.88 -20.00
CA LEU A 230 -14.81 -26.28 -20.01
C LEU A 230 -15.84 -27.33 -20.43
N VAL A 231 -16.95 -27.40 -19.70
CA VAL A 231 -18.11 -28.23 -20.02
C VAL A 231 -19.30 -27.32 -20.24
N TYR A 232 -20.00 -27.54 -21.35
CA TYR A 232 -21.18 -26.78 -21.75
C TYR A 232 -22.43 -27.62 -21.56
N LEU A 233 -23.42 -27.10 -20.82
CA LEU A 233 -24.71 -27.73 -20.60
C LEU A 233 -25.80 -26.82 -21.18
N ASP A 234 -26.43 -27.28 -22.27
CA ASP A 234 -27.49 -26.53 -22.96
C ASP A 234 -28.75 -26.45 -22.09
N GLY A 235 -29.33 -25.26 -21.96
CA GLY A 235 -30.56 -25.04 -21.19
C GLY A 235 -30.49 -25.29 -19.67
N ALA A 236 -29.36 -25.75 -19.14
CA ALA A 236 -29.21 -26.08 -17.72
C ALA A 236 -29.24 -24.84 -16.82
N GLY A 237 -29.98 -24.94 -15.71
CA GLY A 237 -29.96 -23.99 -14.61
C GLY A 237 -28.89 -24.36 -13.58
N GLU A 238 -28.99 -23.74 -12.40
CA GLU A 238 -28.05 -23.95 -11.29
C GLU A 238 -28.10 -25.38 -10.78
N ALA A 239 -29.29 -25.86 -10.42
CA ALA A 239 -29.50 -27.18 -9.84
C ALA A 239 -29.05 -28.30 -10.79
N GLU A 240 -29.38 -28.20 -12.08
CA GLU A 240 -28.98 -29.19 -13.08
C GLU A 240 -27.46 -29.21 -13.28
N ALA A 241 -26.82 -28.03 -13.26
CA ALA A 241 -25.36 -27.95 -13.39
C ALA A 241 -24.63 -28.53 -12.17
N GLU A 242 -25.15 -28.28 -10.97
CA GLU A 242 -24.62 -28.86 -9.74
C GLU A 242 -24.83 -30.37 -9.68
N GLU A 243 -26.03 -30.86 -10.03
CA GLU A 243 -26.32 -32.29 -10.10
C GLU A 243 -25.39 -32.99 -11.11
N TRP A 244 -25.22 -32.38 -12.29
CA TRP A 244 -24.29 -32.88 -13.31
C TRP A 244 -22.86 -32.96 -12.74
N PHE A 245 -22.41 -31.92 -12.04
CA PHE A 245 -21.09 -31.91 -11.40
C PHE A 245 -20.93 -33.02 -10.36
N GLN A 246 -21.96 -33.28 -9.54
CA GLN A 246 -21.94 -34.39 -8.58
C GLN A 246 -21.86 -35.75 -9.26
N GLY A 247 -22.59 -35.94 -10.35
CA GLY A 247 -22.49 -37.13 -11.20
C GLY A 247 -21.09 -37.31 -11.78
N PHE A 248 -20.54 -36.24 -12.36
CA PHE A 248 -19.18 -36.22 -12.90
C PHE A 248 -18.12 -36.53 -11.83
N ARG A 249 -18.28 -36.00 -10.61
CA ARG A 249 -17.37 -36.27 -9.49
C ARG A 249 -17.33 -37.75 -9.11
N ARG A 250 -18.48 -38.42 -9.04
CA ARG A 250 -18.55 -39.86 -8.81
C ARG A 250 -17.82 -40.66 -9.90
N ARG A 251 -17.98 -40.27 -11.17
CA ARG A 251 -17.28 -40.92 -12.29
C ARG A 251 -15.78 -40.69 -12.27
N MET A 252 -15.34 -39.46 -11.94
CA MET A 252 -13.92 -39.15 -11.77
C MET A 252 -13.28 -39.95 -10.65
N LEU A 253 -13.98 -40.12 -9.51
CA LEU A 253 -13.51 -40.97 -8.41
C LEU A 253 -13.35 -42.42 -8.85
N ALA A 254 -14.33 -42.98 -9.57
CA ALA A 254 -14.26 -44.34 -10.12
C ALA A 254 -13.11 -44.53 -11.12
N ALA A 255 -12.73 -43.47 -11.85
CA ALA A 255 -11.59 -43.47 -12.78
C ALA A 255 -10.22 -43.27 -12.08
N GLY A 256 -10.18 -43.29 -10.74
CA GLY A 256 -8.96 -43.02 -9.96
C GLY A 256 -8.46 -41.58 -10.13
N GLY A 257 -9.38 -40.62 -10.27
CA GLY A 257 -9.13 -39.21 -10.55
C GLY A 257 -8.25 -38.49 -9.52
N SER A 258 -7.61 -37.40 -9.95
CA SER A 258 -6.95 -36.44 -9.05
C SER A 258 -7.99 -35.49 -8.44
N THR A 259 -7.62 -34.73 -7.40
CA THR A 259 -8.49 -33.68 -6.84
C THR A 259 -8.68 -32.53 -7.85
N PHE A 260 -9.92 -32.04 -7.96
CA PHE A 260 -10.27 -30.94 -8.85
C PHE A 260 -11.40 -30.10 -8.28
N SER A 261 -11.34 -28.80 -8.55
CA SER A 261 -12.39 -27.84 -8.23
C SER A 261 -13.12 -27.39 -9.49
N ALA A 262 -14.32 -26.84 -9.33
CA ALA A 262 -15.08 -26.31 -10.45
C ALA A 262 -15.75 -24.96 -10.17
N GLY A 263 -15.86 -24.17 -11.23
CA GLY A 263 -16.61 -22.91 -11.24
C GLY A 263 -17.72 -22.97 -12.26
N ILE A 264 -18.96 -22.80 -11.81
CA ILE A 264 -20.16 -22.80 -12.66
C ILE A 264 -20.55 -21.36 -12.94
N ALA A 265 -20.88 -21.01 -14.18
CA ALA A 265 -21.49 -19.73 -14.51
C ALA A 265 -22.67 -19.92 -15.48
N LEU A 266 -23.78 -19.27 -15.17
CA LEU A 266 -25.02 -19.33 -15.93
C LEU A 266 -25.12 -18.17 -16.92
N TYR A 267 -25.82 -18.41 -18.02
CA TYR A 267 -26.30 -17.36 -18.91
C TYR A 267 -27.83 -17.44 -19.01
N PRO A 268 -28.56 -16.31 -18.94
CA PRO A 268 -28.05 -14.96 -18.64
C PRO A 268 -27.67 -14.80 -17.17
N CYS A 269 -26.69 -13.94 -16.89
CA CYS A 269 -26.32 -13.52 -15.55
C CYS A 269 -25.90 -12.04 -15.60
N LEU A 270 -26.56 -11.18 -14.83
CA LEU A 270 -26.44 -9.72 -14.96
C LEU A 270 -26.54 -9.28 -16.43
N ASN A 271 -25.79 -8.25 -16.82
CA ASN A 271 -25.66 -7.78 -18.19
C ASN A 271 -24.42 -8.37 -18.90
N PHE A 272 -23.93 -9.54 -18.46
CA PHE A 272 -22.77 -10.17 -19.08
C PHE A 272 -23.10 -10.72 -20.47
N ARG A 273 -22.22 -10.45 -21.42
CA ARG A 273 -22.27 -11.08 -22.75
C ARG A 273 -21.85 -12.55 -22.63
N LYS A 274 -22.34 -13.42 -23.52
CA LYS A 274 -21.89 -14.83 -23.61
C LYS A 274 -20.38 -14.99 -23.61
N SER A 275 -19.66 -14.08 -24.30
CA SER A 275 -18.19 -14.07 -24.36
C SER A 275 -17.48 -13.83 -23.01
N GLN A 276 -18.20 -13.36 -21.99
CA GLN A 276 -17.68 -13.11 -20.64
C GLN A 276 -17.96 -14.28 -19.68
N ILE A 277 -18.87 -15.20 -20.03
CA ILE A 277 -19.23 -16.34 -19.19
C ILE A 277 -18.02 -17.24 -18.85
N PRO A 278 -17.07 -17.51 -19.77
CA PRO A 278 -15.85 -18.25 -19.41
C PRO A 278 -14.99 -17.55 -18.35
N ILE A 279 -14.98 -16.21 -18.35
CA ILE A 279 -14.27 -15.42 -17.33
C ILE A 279 -14.99 -15.55 -15.98
N ASN A 280 -16.33 -15.55 -16.00
CA ASN A 280 -17.13 -15.78 -14.80
C ASN A 280 -16.93 -17.19 -14.23
N CYS A 281 -16.77 -18.23 -15.07
CA CYS A 281 -16.36 -19.55 -14.59
C CYS A 281 -15.00 -19.51 -13.88
N ARG A 282 -14.02 -18.77 -14.43
CA ARG A 282 -12.70 -18.59 -13.77
C ARG A 282 -12.81 -17.89 -12.42
N LYS A 283 -13.67 -16.88 -12.32
CA LYS A 283 -13.96 -16.20 -11.04
C LYS A 283 -14.63 -17.15 -10.04
N ALA A 284 -15.56 -17.99 -10.52
CA ALA A 284 -16.19 -19.02 -9.70
C ALA A 284 -15.21 -20.11 -9.26
N VAL A 285 -14.27 -20.55 -10.11
CA VAL A 285 -13.19 -21.45 -9.69
C VAL A 285 -12.35 -20.81 -8.59
N ARG A 286 -12.02 -19.52 -8.71
CA ARG A 286 -11.25 -18.82 -7.67
C ARG A 286 -12.02 -18.70 -6.35
N HIS A 287 -13.35 -18.58 -6.41
CA HIS A 287 -14.22 -18.66 -5.24
C HIS A 287 -14.19 -20.07 -4.63
N ALA A 288 -14.34 -21.12 -5.44
CA ALA A 288 -14.26 -22.51 -4.99
C ALA A 288 -12.92 -22.80 -4.28
N GLU A 289 -11.78 -22.38 -4.86
CA GLU A 289 -10.45 -22.55 -4.27
C GLU A 289 -10.32 -22.02 -2.82
N LEU A 290 -11.11 -21.00 -2.42
CA LEU A 290 -11.13 -20.48 -1.05
C LEU A 290 -11.92 -21.36 -0.07
N LEU A 291 -12.83 -22.20 -0.57
CA LEU A 291 -13.58 -23.18 0.22
C LEU A 291 -12.75 -24.45 0.49
N GLY A 292 -11.61 -24.61 -0.20
CA GLY A 292 -10.72 -25.76 -0.10
C GLY A 292 -10.66 -26.57 -1.41
N PRO A 293 -9.82 -27.62 -1.46
CA PRO A 293 -9.72 -28.52 -2.60
C PRO A 293 -11.04 -29.29 -2.81
N GLU A 294 -11.24 -29.80 -4.04
CA GLU A 294 -12.44 -30.56 -4.42
C GLU A 294 -13.79 -29.84 -4.27
N SER A 295 -13.74 -28.52 -4.28
CA SER A 295 -14.90 -27.65 -4.09
C SER A 295 -15.52 -27.23 -5.42
N VAL A 296 -16.79 -26.84 -5.37
CA VAL A 296 -17.49 -26.22 -6.49
C VAL A 296 -18.14 -24.94 -6.01
N ALA A 297 -18.13 -23.92 -6.88
CA ALA A 297 -18.86 -22.70 -6.63
C ALA A 297 -19.61 -22.24 -7.88
N VAL A 298 -20.82 -21.73 -7.67
CA VAL A 298 -21.59 -21.01 -8.68
C VAL A 298 -21.19 -19.54 -8.65
N PHE A 299 -21.03 -18.94 -9.83
CA PHE A 299 -20.70 -17.54 -9.99
C PHE A 299 -21.79 -16.65 -9.39
N ASN A 300 -21.44 -15.92 -8.33
CA ASN A 300 -22.38 -15.08 -7.59
C ASN A 300 -21.67 -13.83 -6.99
N ALA A 301 -22.35 -13.14 -6.07
CA ALA A 301 -21.80 -11.97 -5.36
C ALA A 301 -20.46 -12.27 -4.65
N VAL A 302 -20.30 -13.47 -4.09
CA VAL A 302 -19.04 -13.88 -3.44
C VAL A 302 -17.94 -14.05 -4.48
N SER A 303 -18.22 -14.67 -5.64
CA SER A 303 -17.24 -14.74 -6.74
C SER A 303 -16.80 -13.35 -7.23
N LEU A 304 -17.71 -12.38 -7.23
CA LEU A 304 -17.39 -10.99 -7.57
C LEU A 304 -16.54 -10.33 -6.49
N ASN A 305 -16.83 -10.55 -5.20
CA ASN A 305 -15.99 -10.08 -4.09
C ASN A 305 -14.55 -10.64 -4.21
N VAL A 306 -14.43 -11.95 -4.38
CA VAL A 306 -13.14 -12.65 -4.53
C VAL A 306 -12.37 -12.14 -5.74
N SER A 307 -13.04 -11.90 -6.86
CA SER A 307 -12.40 -11.32 -8.05
C SER A 307 -11.97 -9.87 -7.85
N GLY A 308 -12.75 -9.10 -7.09
CA GLY A 308 -12.40 -7.74 -6.69
C GLY A 308 -11.16 -7.73 -5.79
N ASP A 309 -11.08 -8.62 -4.81
CA ASP A 309 -9.92 -8.76 -3.91
C ASP A 309 -8.67 -9.18 -4.69
N ALA A 310 -8.81 -10.06 -5.69
CA ALA A 310 -7.72 -10.43 -6.57
C ALA A 310 -7.17 -9.22 -7.37
N TYR A 311 -8.06 -8.37 -7.91
CA TYR A 311 -7.63 -7.12 -8.57
C TYR A 311 -7.07 -6.09 -7.59
N TYR A 312 -7.62 -6.00 -6.38
CA TYR A 312 -7.12 -5.12 -5.33
C TYR A 312 -5.68 -5.49 -4.95
N ASN A 313 -5.40 -6.79 -4.76
CA ASN A 313 -4.06 -7.31 -4.48
C ASN A 313 -3.09 -7.13 -5.66
N GLU A 314 -3.61 -7.09 -6.89
CA GLU A 314 -2.82 -6.73 -8.09
C GLU A 314 -2.57 -5.22 -8.21
N GLY A 315 -3.19 -4.39 -7.35
CA GLY A 315 -3.15 -2.94 -7.41
C GLY A 315 -4.07 -2.32 -8.47
N ASP A 316 -4.86 -3.12 -9.21
CA ASP A 316 -5.88 -2.64 -10.16
C ASP A 316 -7.17 -2.24 -9.41
N LEU A 317 -7.05 -1.19 -8.60
CA LEU A 317 -8.12 -0.68 -7.74
C LEU A 317 -9.37 -0.32 -8.54
N ARG A 318 -9.22 0.15 -9.80
CA ARG A 318 -10.37 0.48 -10.65
C ARG A 318 -11.16 -0.75 -11.05
N LYS A 319 -10.51 -1.84 -11.45
CA LYS A 319 -11.22 -3.10 -11.71
C LYS A 319 -11.82 -3.68 -10.43
N ALA A 320 -11.10 -3.61 -9.31
CA ALA A 320 -11.63 -4.05 -8.01
C ALA A 320 -12.96 -3.36 -7.68
N VAL A 321 -13.02 -2.02 -7.77
CA VAL A 321 -14.26 -1.24 -7.60
C VAL A 321 -15.37 -1.69 -8.56
N GLY A 322 -15.01 -2.00 -9.82
CA GLY A 322 -15.97 -2.51 -10.81
C GLY A 322 -16.57 -3.84 -10.40
N GLU A 323 -15.75 -4.80 -9.96
CA GLU A 323 -16.21 -6.10 -9.47
C GLU A 323 -17.06 -5.98 -8.21
N TYR A 324 -16.65 -5.17 -7.23
CA TYR A 324 -17.45 -4.98 -6.01
C TYR A 324 -18.81 -4.36 -6.31
N ARG A 325 -18.87 -3.38 -7.21
CA ARG A 325 -20.16 -2.78 -7.65
C ARG A 325 -21.05 -3.81 -8.34
N LEU A 326 -20.49 -4.66 -9.21
CA LEU A 326 -21.24 -5.76 -9.81
C LEU A 326 -21.74 -6.74 -8.73
N GLY A 327 -20.91 -7.07 -7.74
CA GLY A 327 -21.31 -7.90 -6.60
C GLY A 327 -22.52 -7.31 -5.87
N LEU A 328 -22.50 -6.01 -5.63
CA LEU A 328 -23.62 -5.29 -4.98
C LEU A 328 -24.88 -5.21 -5.84
N THR A 329 -24.81 -5.44 -7.16
CA THR A 329 -26.02 -5.61 -7.97
C THR A 329 -26.70 -6.97 -7.73
N LEU A 330 -25.93 -8.00 -7.39
CA LEU A 330 -26.45 -9.32 -7.03
C LEU A 330 -26.88 -9.38 -5.56
N GLN A 331 -26.13 -8.72 -4.67
CA GLN A 331 -26.42 -8.69 -3.23
C GLN A 331 -26.24 -7.27 -2.65
N PRO A 332 -27.26 -6.41 -2.75
CA PRO A 332 -27.16 -4.99 -2.38
C PRO A 332 -26.83 -4.70 -0.91
N ALA A 333 -27.10 -5.66 -0.02
CA ALA A 333 -26.87 -5.60 1.41
C ALA A 333 -25.65 -6.42 1.87
N SER A 334 -24.76 -6.82 0.95
CA SER A 334 -23.53 -7.53 1.34
C SER A 334 -22.55 -6.58 2.04
N VAL A 335 -22.40 -6.74 3.36
CA VAL A 335 -21.47 -5.93 4.18
C VAL A 335 -20.02 -6.10 3.73
N ASN A 336 -19.61 -7.32 3.37
CA ASN A 336 -18.27 -7.59 2.85
C ASN A 336 -17.99 -6.81 1.57
N LEU A 337 -18.91 -6.83 0.59
CA LEU A 337 -18.75 -6.07 -0.66
C LEU A 337 -18.77 -4.55 -0.43
N LEU A 338 -19.61 -4.05 0.47
CA LEU A 338 -19.66 -2.63 0.83
C LEU A 338 -18.35 -2.17 1.49
N ASN A 339 -17.81 -2.98 2.40
CA ASN A 339 -16.52 -2.75 3.04
C ASN A 339 -15.38 -2.76 2.03
N SER A 340 -15.27 -3.80 1.20
CA SER A 340 -14.22 -3.90 0.18
C SER A 340 -14.30 -2.76 -0.84
N LEU A 341 -15.51 -2.36 -1.26
CA LEU A 341 -15.74 -1.19 -2.10
C LEU A 341 -15.23 0.10 -1.44
N GLY A 342 -15.59 0.33 -0.16
CA GLY A 342 -15.15 1.50 0.59
C GLY A 342 -13.62 1.58 0.69
N VAL A 343 -12.96 0.48 1.01
CA VAL A 343 -11.49 0.41 1.13
C VAL A 343 -10.82 0.74 -0.21
N ALA A 344 -11.27 0.13 -1.31
CA ALA A 344 -10.73 0.41 -2.64
C ALA A 344 -10.96 1.88 -3.07
N LEU A 345 -12.09 2.48 -2.70
CA LEU A 345 -12.38 3.90 -2.97
C LEU A 345 -11.48 4.84 -2.16
N VAL A 346 -11.17 4.53 -0.89
CA VAL A 346 -10.18 5.30 -0.10
C VAL A 346 -8.81 5.28 -0.78
N GLN A 347 -8.37 4.10 -1.23
CA GLN A 347 -7.08 3.98 -1.94
C GLN A 347 -7.05 4.75 -3.26
N LEU A 348 -8.19 4.84 -3.96
CA LEU A 348 -8.38 5.70 -5.13
C LEU A 348 -8.51 7.19 -4.80
N LYS A 349 -8.40 7.59 -3.52
CA LYS A 349 -8.62 8.95 -3.00
C LYS A 349 -10.05 9.47 -3.24
N GLN A 350 -11.02 8.57 -3.41
CA GLN A 350 -12.45 8.86 -3.55
C GLN A 350 -13.15 8.76 -2.19
N VAL A 351 -12.78 9.66 -1.26
CA VAL A 351 -13.21 9.58 0.15
C VAL A 351 -14.72 9.67 0.30
N ARG A 352 -15.41 10.58 -0.42
CA ARG A 352 -16.88 10.74 -0.30
C ARG A 352 -17.65 9.46 -0.68
N PRO A 353 -17.42 8.85 -1.87
CA PRO A 353 -18.00 7.54 -2.19
C PRO A 353 -17.63 6.43 -1.20
N ALA A 354 -16.42 6.45 -0.64
CA ALA A 354 -16.00 5.46 0.34
C ALA A 354 -16.81 5.54 1.64
N LEU A 355 -16.99 6.75 2.17
CA LEU A 355 -17.81 7.01 3.36
C LEU A 355 -19.23 6.46 3.16
N ALA A 356 -19.86 6.76 2.01
CA ALA A 356 -21.21 6.27 1.70
C ALA A 356 -21.29 4.73 1.65
N ALA A 357 -20.24 4.05 1.17
CA ALA A 357 -20.20 2.58 1.16
C ALA A 357 -20.12 1.99 2.57
N PHE A 358 -19.25 2.54 3.44
CA PHE A 358 -19.15 2.13 4.84
C PHE A 358 -20.40 2.48 5.66
N GLU A 359 -20.99 3.66 5.45
CA GLU A 359 -22.26 4.04 6.08
C GLU A 359 -23.37 3.07 5.69
N LYS A 360 -23.46 2.66 4.42
CA LYS A 360 -24.41 1.64 3.98
C LYS A 360 -24.11 0.27 4.61
N ALA A 361 -22.84 -0.09 4.81
CA ALA A 361 -22.47 -1.31 5.52
C ALA A 361 -23.01 -1.29 6.96
N LEU A 362 -22.87 -0.16 7.66
CA LEU A 362 -23.41 0.04 9.01
C LEU A 362 -24.93 0.18 9.06
N GLN A 363 -25.59 0.56 7.97
CA GLN A 363 -27.05 0.49 7.89
C GLN A 363 -27.56 -0.96 7.86
N VAL A 364 -26.78 -1.88 7.28
CA VAL A 364 -27.11 -3.32 7.26
C VAL A 364 -26.71 -3.98 8.58
N GLU A 365 -25.49 -3.74 9.06
CA GLU A 365 -24.96 -4.27 10.32
C GLU A 365 -24.39 -3.11 11.17
N PRO A 366 -25.19 -2.51 12.07
CA PRO A 366 -24.79 -1.33 12.87
C PRO A 366 -23.57 -1.50 13.76
N GLU A 367 -23.28 -2.74 14.13
CA GLU A 367 -22.16 -3.15 14.98
C GLU A 367 -21.07 -3.88 14.20
N ASN A 368 -21.03 -3.78 12.87
CA ASN A 368 -19.95 -4.40 12.09
C ASN A 368 -18.60 -3.74 12.41
N PHE A 369 -17.75 -4.47 13.14
CA PHE A 369 -16.47 -3.97 13.64
C PHE A 369 -15.57 -3.40 12.52
N MET A 370 -15.46 -4.13 11.40
CA MET A 370 -14.61 -3.71 10.28
C MET A 370 -15.14 -2.44 9.61
N ALA A 371 -16.45 -2.31 9.44
CA ALA A 371 -17.06 -1.11 8.89
C ALA A 371 -16.88 0.11 9.81
N LEU A 372 -17.03 -0.06 11.13
CA LEU A 372 -16.78 1.01 12.12
C LEU A 372 -15.32 1.48 12.06
N CYS A 373 -14.36 0.55 12.10
CA CYS A 373 -12.94 0.88 11.98
C CYS A 373 -12.63 1.61 10.66
N ASN A 374 -13.11 1.07 9.54
CA ASN A 374 -12.85 1.64 8.22
C ASN A 374 -13.44 3.04 8.05
N LEU A 375 -14.63 3.28 8.61
CA LEU A 375 -15.26 4.61 8.61
C LEU A 375 -14.47 5.60 9.48
N GLY A 376 -13.97 5.16 10.64
CA GLY A 376 -13.04 5.93 11.47
C GLY A 376 -11.78 6.35 10.71
N PHE A 377 -11.12 5.39 10.03
CA PHE A 377 -9.94 5.70 9.20
C PHE A 377 -10.26 6.62 8.01
N ALA A 378 -11.40 6.42 7.35
CA ALA A 378 -11.83 7.27 6.25
C ALA A 378 -12.07 8.72 6.73
N HIS A 379 -12.62 8.92 7.94
CA HIS A 379 -12.74 10.24 8.55
C HIS A 379 -11.41 10.87 8.94
N LEU A 380 -10.44 10.09 9.46
CA LEU A 380 -9.08 10.60 9.66
C LEU A 380 -8.45 11.06 8.35
N SER A 381 -8.62 10.29 7.27
CA SER A 381 -8.13 10.67 5.93
C SER A 381 -8.80 11.94 5.38
N ALA A 382 -9.97 12.29 5.90
CA ALA A 382 -10.73 13.48 5.57
C ALA A 382 -10.48 14.65 6.53
N ASP A 383 -9.51 14.53 7.45
CA ASP A 383 -9.20 15.50 8.50
C ASP A 383 -10.38 15.78 9.46
N ARG A 384 -11.20 14.75 9.72
CA ARG A 384 -12.38 14.80 10.61
C ARG A 384 -12.13 13.98 11.88
N GLU A 385 -11.14 14.38 12.67
CA GLU A 385 -10.68 13.61 13.83
C GLU A 385 -11.79 13.33 14.86
N GLY A 386 -12.69 14.30 15.13
CA GLY A 386 -13.79 14.11 16.08
C GLY A 386 -14.78 13.01 15.67
N MET A 387 -15.11 12.92 14.38
CA MET A 387 -15.97 11.85 13.85
C MET A 387 -15.24 10.51 13.83
N ALA A 388 -13.94 10.52 13.50
CA ALA A 388 -13.13 9.31 13.57
C ALA A 388 -13.10 8.73 14.99
N LEU A 389 -13.00 9.61 16.00
CA LEU A 389 -13.02 9.22 17.40
C LEU A 389 -14.32 8.49 17.77
N ASP A 390 -15.48 9.04 17.39
CA ASP A 390 -16.80 8.42 17.65
C ASP A 390 -16.90 7.00 17.06
N PHE A 391 -16.54 6.82 15.79
CA PHE A 391 -16.60 5.50 15.16
C PHE A 391 -15.60 4.50 15.74
N PHE A 392 -14.41 4.95 16.13
CA PHE A 392 -13.45 4.08 16.81
C PHE A 392 -13.88 3.73 18.24
N GLU A 393 -14.46 4.66 19.00
CA GLU A 393 -15.03 4.40 20.33
C GLU A 393 -16.18 3.37 20.22
N ARG A 394 -17.02 3.48 19.18
CA ARG A 394 -18.04 2.45 18.87
C ARG A 394 -17.42 1.10 18.48
N ALA A 395 -16.37 1.09 17.65
CA ALA A 395 -15.66 -0.14 17.29
C ALA A 395 -15.06 -0.83 18.52
N LEU A 396 -14.54 -0.04 19.48
CA LEU A 396 -13.99 -0.53 20.74
C LEU A 396 -15.05 -1.20 21.61
N ALA A 397 -16.28 -0.69 21.59
CA ALA A 397 -17.41 -1.28 22.31
C ALA A 397 -17.83 -2.64 21.72
N VAL A 398 -17.69 -2.83 20.40
CA VAL A 398 -17.96 -4.11 19.72
C VAL A 398 -16.82 -5.10 19.95
N GLU A 399 -15.59 -4.73 19.58
CA GLU A 399 -14.41 -5.58 19.73
C GLU A 399 -13.25 -4.82 20.38
N GLY A 400 -13.15 -4.97 21.70
CA GLY A 400 -12.23 -4.20 22.53
C GLY A 400 -10.75 -4.65 22.49
N ARG A 401 -10.37 -5.60 21.64
CA ARG A 401 -9.03 -6.23 21.71
C ARG A 401 -8.16 -6.02 20.48
N SER A 402 -8.67 -5.38 19.43
CA SER A 402 -7.85 -5.09 18.25
C SER A 402 -6.75 -4.09 18.58
N PHE A 403 -5.50 -4.55 18.59
CA PHE A 403 -4.33 -3.71 18.84
C PHE A 403 -4.28 -2.48 17.92
N ASP A 404 -4.57 -2.65 16.62
CA ASP A 404 -4.55 -1.54 15.66
C ASP A 404 -5.57 -0.47 16.02
N LEU A 405 -6.76 -0.87 16.48
CA LEU A 405 -7.76 0.05 17.00
C LEU A 405 -7.29 0.73 18.30
N LEU A 406 -6.79 -0.05 19.27
CA LEU A 406 -6.32 0.46 20.56
C LEU A 406 -5.18 1.49 20.39
N LEU A 407 -4.23 1.21 19.50
CA LEU A 407 -3.12 2.12 19.21
C LEU A 407 -3.61 3.42 18.56
N GLN A 408 -4.56 3.35 17.61
CA GLN A 408 -5.11 4.53 16.95
C GLN A 408 -5.96 5.37 17.89
N LEU A 409 -6.80 4.74 18.73
CA LEU A 409 -7.55 5.43 19.78
C LEU A 409 -6.62 6.06 20.81
N GLY A 410 -5.60 5.33 21.29
CA GLY A 410 -4.61 5.88 22.22
C GLY A 410 -3.88 7.09 21.65
N LYS A 411 -3.55 7.06 20.35
CA LYS A 411 -3.00 8.22 19.64
C LYS A 411 -3.98 9.39 19.60
N LEU A 412 -5.24 9.17 19.26
CA LEU A 412 -6.26 10.23 19.22
C LEU A 412 -6.54 10.80 20.61
N TYR A 413 -6.67 9.96 21.63
CA TYR A 413 -6.82 10.40 23.02
C TYR A 413 -5.65 11.27 23.48
N CYS A 414 -4.40 10.89 23.16
CA CYS A 414 -3.25 11.74 23.41
C CYS A 414 -3.33 13.11 22.70
N ARG A 415 -3.83 13.17 21.46
CA ARG A 415 -4.01 14.44 20.72
C ARG A 415 -5.14 15.29 21.30
N HIS A 416 -6.22 14.66 21.74
CA HIS A 416 -7.36 15.30 22.39
C HIS A 416 -7.16 15.53 23.90
N ARG A 417 -5.96 15.27 24.43
CA ARG A 417 -5.59 15.41 25.86
C ARG A 417 -6.42 14.56 26.83
N LYS A 418 -7.08 13.51 26.34
CA LYS A 418 -7.76 12.47 27.13
C LYS A 418 -6.71 11.46 27.67
N TYR A 419 -5.77 11.96 28.49
CA TYR A 419 -4.58 11.18 28.83
C TYR A 419 -4.87 9.97 29.74
N ARG A 420 -5.88 10.04 30.60
CA ARG A 420 -6.26 8.90 31.46
C ARG A 420 -6.77 7.73 30.63
N GLU A 421 -7.68 8.02 29.71
CA GLU A 421 -8.25 7.06 28.77
C GLU A 421 -7.19 6.53 27.82
N ALA A 422 -6.23 7.37 27.40
CA ALA A 422 -5.09 6.94 26.60
C ALA A 422 -4.23 5.92 27.35
N VAL A 423 -3.90 6.16 28.62
CA VAL A 423 -3.11 5.23 29.44
C VAL A 423 -3.83 3.89 29.60
N GLU A 424 -5.13 3.90 29.88
CA GLU A 424 -5.92 2.67 30.03
C GLU A 424 -5.91 1.82 28.75
N LEU A 425 -6.19 2.44 27.60
CA LEU A 425 -6.17 1.74 26.30
C LEU A 425 -4.77 1.28 25.90
N LEU A 426 -3.75 2.11 26.13
CA LEU A 426 -2.39 1.78 25.75
C LEU A 426 -1.79 0.69 26.65
N ASN A 427 -2.18 0.60 27.93
CA ASN A 427 -1.83 -0.55 28.79
C ASN A 427 -2.45 -1.85 28.24
N ARG A 428 -3.75 -1.83 27.90
CA ARG A 428 -4.40 -2.98 27.21
C ARG A 428 -3.69 -3.35 25.91
N CYS A 429 -3.13 -2.35 25.22
CA CYS A 429 -2.39 -2.51 23.97
C CYS A 429 -0.97 -3.07 24.15
N VAL A 430 -0.35 -2.98 25.33
CA VAL A 430 1.01 -3.52 25.57
C VAL A 430 1.03 -4.75 26.48
N ASP A 431 -0.07 -5.01 27.18
CA ASP A 431 -0.21 -6.13 28.13
C ASP A 431 -0.92 -7.37 27.53
N ASP A 432 -1.41 -7.32 26.28
CA ASP A 432 -2.07 -8.49 25.66
C ASP A 432 -1.02 -9.57 25.29
N PRO A 433 -1.08 -10.78 25.87
CA PRO A 433 -0.10 -11.83 25.67
C PRO A 433 -0.07 -12.42 24.24
N ARG A 434 -1.07 -12.10 23.40
CA ARG A 434 -1.09 -12.50 21.98
C ARG A 434 -0.29 -11.55 21.09
N ILE A 435 0.34 -10.53 21.67
CA ILE A 435 1.08 -9.47 20.95
C ILE A 435 2.48 -9.90 20.51
N GLU A 436 3.06 -10.95 21.08
CA GLU A 436 4.43 -11.40 20.74
C GLU A 436 4.64 -11.66 19.23
N GLU A 437 3.57 -11.90 18.47
CA GLU A 437 3.61 -12.06 17.00
C GLU A 437 3.70 -10.74 16.20
N ARG A 438 3.65 -9.56 16.83
CA ARG A 438 3.58 -8.24 16.17
C ARG A 438 4.95 -7.55 15.99
N ARG A 439 5.02 -6.64 15.01
CA ARG A 439 6.23 -5.91 14.62
C ARG A 439 6.71 -5.00 15.74
N ASN A 440 7.98 -5.12 16.14
CA ASN A 440 8.66 -4.27 17.13
C ASN A 440 8.36 -2.76 16.98
N GLY A 441 8.21 -2.26 15.74
CA GLY A 441 7.93 -0.84 15.49
C GLY A 441 6.59 -0.33 16.04
N ASP A 442 5.51 -1.12 15.97
CA ASP A 442 4.19 -0.69 16.44
C ASP A 442 4.12 -0.73 17.97
N LEU A 443 4.77 -1.72 18.58
CA LEU A 443 4.92 -1.82 20.03
C LEU A 443 5.79 -0.70 20.60
N ALA A 444 6.86 -0.31 19.88
CA ALA A 444 7.63 0.88 20.21
C ALA A 444 6.75 2.15 20.21
N ALA A 445 5.89 2.30 19.19
CA ALA A 445 4.98 3.42 19.10
C ALA A 445 3.94 3.43 20.23
N ALA A 446 3.38 2.28 20.60
CA ALA A 446 2.45 2.14 21.72
C ALA A 446 3.09 2.54 23.04
N HIS A 447 4.27 2.00 23.36
CA HIS A 447 5.01 2.33 24.58
C HIS A 447 5.42 3.80 24.65
N ARG A 448 5.82 4.40 23.51
CA ARG A 448 6.13 5.83 23.44
C ARG A 448 4.89 6.69 23.72
N LEU A 449 3.74 6.34 23.14
CA LEU A 449 2.48 7.05 23.39
C LEU A 449 2.04 6.89 24.86
N LEU A 450 2.24 5.70 25.45
CA LEU A 450 1.96 5.43 26.85
C LEU A 450 2.83 6.30 27.75
N GLY A 451 4.14 6.34 27.49
CA GLY A 451 5.08 7.20 28.18
C GLY A 451 4.70 8.68 28.12
N ARG A 452 4.26 9.15 26.93
CA ARG A 452 3.79 10.52 26.74
C ARG A 452 2.53 10.82 27.57
N ALA A 453 1.56 9.90 27.57
CA ALA A 453 0.32 10.07 28.32
C ALA A 453 0.57 10.04 29.83
N LEU A 454 1.42 9.12 30.32
CA LEU A 454 1.83 9.05 31.72
C LEU A 454 2.59 10.30 32.17
N MET A 455 3.50 10.82 31.33
CA MET A 455 4.21 12.07 31.62
C MET A 455 3.25 13.26 31.73
N ALA A 456 2.24 13.33 30.86
CA ALA A 456 1.21 14.38 30.93
C ALA A 456 0.30 14.26 32.16
N LEU A 457 0.24 13.08 32.80
CA LEU A 457 -0.39 12.84 34.09
C LEU A 457 0.59 12.95 35.27
N GLU A 458 1.81 13.44 35.03
CA GLU A 458 2.89 13.59 36.00
C GLU A 458 3.36 12.27 36.65
N GLN A 459 3.06 11.14 36.01
CA GLN A 459 3.52 9.81 36.43
C GLN A 459 4.89 9.50 35.83
N TYR A 460 5.91 10.26 36.25
CA TYR A 460 7.24 10.25 35.62
C TYR A 460 7.96 8.90 35.67
N ARG A 461 7.86 8.16 36.79
CA ARG A 461 8.51 6.84 36.92
C ARG A 461 7.92 5.80 35.95
N PRO A 462 6.59 5.53 35.95
CA PRO A 462 5.97 4.69 34.93
C PRO A 462 6.22 5.18 33.50
N ALA A 463 6.19 6.49 33.26
CA ALA A 463 6.48 7.06 31.96
C ALA A 463 7.89 6.69 31.49
N MET A 464 8.89 6.83 32.35
CA MET A 464 10.28 6.48 32.04
C MET A 464 10.43 5.01 31.68
N THR A 465 9.80 4.10 32.43
CA THR A 465 9.79 2.67 32.10
C THR A 465 9.14 2.39 30.74
N ALA A 466 8.00 3.02 30.44
CA ALA A 466 7.34 2.85 29.15
C ALA A 466 8.22 3.35 27.99
N VAL A 467 8.85 4.52 28.12
CA VAL A 467 9.73 5.07 27.07
C VAL A 467 11.01 4.25 26.91
N GLN A 468 11.57 3.70 27.99
CA GLN A 468 12.70 2.77 27.90
C GLN A 468 12.33 1.51 27.10
N LYS A 469 11.15 0.91 27.37
CA LYS A 469 10.64 -0.21 26.56
C LYS A 469 10.48 0.18 25.09
N ALA A 470 9.98 1.39 24.79
CA ALA A 470 9.90 1.87 23.41
C ALA A 470 11.27 1.86 22.70
N LEU A 471 12.33 2.28 23.40
CA LEU A 471 13.70 2.26 22.87
C LEU A 471 14.31 0.86 22.80
N THR A 472 13.88 -0.08 23.64
CA THR A 472 14.25 -1.50 23.49
C THR A 472 13.72 -2.06 22.17
N PHE A 473 12.47 -1.74 21.82
CA PHE A 473 11.86 -2.19 20.56
C PHE A 473 12.35 -1.42 19.33
N ASN A 474 12.63 -0.11 19.47
CA ASN A 474 13.19 0.73 18.43
C ASN A 474 14.27 1.68 18.99
N PRO A 475 15.56 1.27 18.95
CA PRO A 475 16.66 2.09 19.46
C PRO A 475 16.90 3.40 18.68
N ARG A 476 16.28 3.60 17.51
CA ARG A 476 16.40 4.83 16.71
C ARG A 476 15.12 5.67 16.72
N ASP A 477 14.28 5.50 17.74
CA ASP A 477 13.09 6.34 17.92
C ASP A 477 13.45 7.70 18.52
N ALA A 478 13.65 8.70 17.64
CA ALA A 478 13.98 10.07 18.02
C ALA A 478 12.98 10.69 19.02
N GLN A 479 11.69 10.39 18.90
CA GLN A 479 10.69 10.93 19.83
C GLN A 479 10.81 10.30 21.21
N ALA A 480 11.02 8.98 21.27
CA ALA A 480 11.21 8.29 22.54
C ALA A 480 12.51 8.76 23.22
N MET A 481 13.61 8.95 22.48
CA MET A 481 14.85 9.51 23.03
C MET A 481 14.63 10.91 23.62
N SER A 482 13.98 11.78 22.87
CA SER A 482 13.69 13.15 23.31
C SER A 482 12.81 13.16 24.58
N LEU A 483 11.78 12.31 24.61
CA LEU A 483 10.88 12.17 25.75
C LEU A 483 11.60 11.60 26.98
N LEU A 484 12.48 10.61 26.79
CA LEU A 484 13.28 10.04 27.87
C LEU A 484 14.24 11.07 28.47
N GLY A 485 14.83 11.94 27.64
CA GLY A 485 15.67 13.02 28.13
C GLY A 485 14.92 14.00 29.03
N GLU A 486 13.69 14.37 28.66
CA GLU A 486 12.83 15.21 29.52
C GLU A 486 12.49 14.50 30.85
N LEU A 487 12.19 13.21 30.80
CA LEU A 487 11.87 12.40 31.97
C LEU A 487 13.03 12.24 32.97
N TYR A 488 14.28 12.16 32.50
CA TYR A 488 15.45 12.10 33.38
C TYR A 488 15.57 13.37 34.25
N LEU A 489 15.38 14.55 33.66
CA LEU A 489 15.40 15.80 34.42
C LEU A 489 14.23 15.91 35.42
N HIS A 490 13.02 15.50 35.04
CA HIS A 490 11.89 15.46 35.97
C HIS A 490 12.10 14.52 37.16
N ASN A 491 12.89 13.45 36.99
CA ASN A 491 13.25 12.53 38.07
C ASN A 491 14.48 12.99 38.88
N GLY A 492 15.06 14.15 38.56
CA GLY A 492 16.18 14.76 39.27
C GLY A 492 17.53 14.02 39.12
N GLN A 493 17.69 13.19 38.09
CA GLN A 493 18.89 12.37 37.87
C GLN A 493 19.29 12.35 36.40
N GLY A 494 20.61 12.27 36.12
CA GLY A 494 21.10 11.98 34.76
C GLY A 494 21.06 13.16 33.78
N GLY A 495 21.40 14.37 34.21
CA GLY A 495 21.40 15.56 33.35
C GLY A 495 22.22 15.41 32.05
N GLU A 496 23.42 14.84 32.12
CA GLU A 496 24.24 14.57 30.94
C GLU A 496 23.60 13.53 30.01
N ILE A 497 22.95 12.51 30.57
CA ILE A 497 22.21 11.49 29.82
C ILE A 497 21.02 12.15 29.10
N ALA A 498 20.29 13.02 29.80
CA ALA A 498 19.17 13.78 29.24
C ALA A 498 19.62 14.63 28.03
N HIS A 499 20.74 15.33 28.17
CA HIS A 499 21.31 16.15 27.09
C HIS A 499 21.72 15.30 25.89
N SER A 500 22.45 14.21 26.13
CA SER A 500 22.89 13.29 25.08
C SER A 500 21.70 12.69 24.31
N LEU A 501 20.66 12.23 25.02
CA LEU A 501 19.45 11.68 24.40
C LEU A 501 18.69 12.72 23.56
N CYS A 502 18.52 13.94 24.09
CA CYS A 502 17.85 15.01 23.33
C CYS A 502 18.67 15.47 22.13
N ARG A 503 20.00 15.47 22.22
CA ARG A 503 20.89 15.77 21.09
C ARG A 503 20.79 14.71 20.00
N GLN A 504 20.88 13.43 20.36
CA GLN A 504 20.69 12.33 19.41
C GLN A 504 19.30 12.37 18.75
N ALA A 505 18.26 12.75 19.50
CA ALA A 505 16.91 12.89 18.96
C ALA A 505 16.81 13.93 17.83
N VAL A 506 17.46 15.10 17.97
CA VAL A 506 17.44 16.13 16.92
C VAL A 506 18.38 15.81 15.76
N GLU A 507 19.44 15.04 15.99
CA GLU A 507 20.31 14.50 14.93
C GLU A 507 19.56 13.47 14.07
N LEU A 508 18.73 12.63 14.69
CA LEU A 508 17.90 11.63 14.01
C LEU A 508 16.70 12.22 13.28
N ASP A 509 16.07 13.26 13.83
CA ASP A 509 14.92 13.95 13.24
C ASP A 509 14.95 15.46 13.53
N ALA A 510 15.69 16.20 12.70
CA ALA A 510 15.84 17.64 12.82
C ALA A 510 14.55 18.41 12.49
N GLY A 511 13.55 17.77 11.85
CA GLY A 511 12.30 18.41 11.43
C GLY A 511 11.26 18.58 12.55
N ARG A 512 11.46 17.93 13.70
CA ARG A 512 10.49 17.97 14.81
C ARG A 512 10.78 19.10 15.80
N SER A 513 9.98 20.15 15.74
CA SER A 513 10.04 21.30 16.66
C SER A 513 10.00 20.92 18.14
N GLU A 514 9.21 19.92 18.52
CA GLU A 514 9.08 19.46 19.90
C GLU A 514 10.39 18.87 20.46
N SER A 515 11.20 18.22 19.61
CA SER A 515 12.51 17.67 20.01
C SER A 515 13.49 18.80 20.32
N TRP A 516 13.51 19.84 19.48
CA TRP A 516 14.30 21.05 19.71
C TRP A 516 13.87 21.81 20.97
N ARG A 517 12.56 21.87 21.23
CA ARG A 517 12.02 22.46 22.47
C ARG A 517 12.55 21.73 23.70
N ARG A 518 12.48 20.39 23.72
CA ARG A 518 13.00 19.57 24.83
C ARG A 518 14.49 19.72 25.00
N LEU A 519 15.26 19.71 23.90
CA LEU A 519 16.71 19.94 23.96
C LEU A 519 17.05 21.29 24.58
N GLY A 520 16.36 22.36 24.13
CA GLY A 520 16.56 23.70 24.67
C GLY A 520 16.22 23.79 26.16
N TRP A 521 15.12 23.14 26.59
CA TRP A 521 14.78 23.05 28.01
C TRP A 521 15.85 22.31 28.81
N VAL A 522 16.29 21.14 28.33
CA VAL A 522 17.33 20.33 29.00
C VAL A 522 18.63 21.12 29.13
N GLN A 523 19.10 21.75 28.06
CA GLN A 523 20.30 22.60 28.08
C GLN A 523 20.18 23.73 29.10
N TRP A 524 19.01 24.37 29.16
CA TRP A 524 18.79 25.46 30.08
C TRP A 524 18.84 25.00 31.55
N GLN A 525 18.24 23.85 31.88
CA GLN A 525 18.31 23.26 33.23
C GLN A 525 19.74 22.85 33.62
N LEU A 526 20.61 22.56 32.64
CA LEU A 526 22.03 22.24 32.88
C LEU A 526 22.93 23.48 32.97
N GLY A 527 22.37 24.69 32.91
CA GLY A 527 23.16 25.92 32.96
C GLY A 527 23.88 26.25 31.65
N LEU A 528 23.36 25.79 30.50
CA LEU A 528 23.87 26.06 29.15
C LEU A 528 22.94 27.03 28.40
N PRO A 529 22.87 28.32 28.79
CA PRO A 529 21.86 29.26 28.27
C PRO A 529 22.09 29.66 26.79
N ALA A 530 23.33 29.63 26.30
CA ALA A 530 23.62 29.98 24.90
C ALA A 530 23.13 28.89 23.94
N GLU A 531 23.44 27.63 24.26
CA GLU A 531 23.00 26.46 23.51
C GLU A 531 21.49 26.29 23.60
N ALA A 532 20.90 26.52 24.78
CA ALA A 532 19.46 26.52 24.96
C ALA A 532 18.77 27.55 24.07
N ALA A 533 19.29 28.79 24.00
CA ALA A 533 18.74 29.83 23.13
C ALA A 533 18.76 29.39 21.65
N ALA A 534 19.87 28.83 21.17
CA ALA A 534 19.99 28.34 19.79
C ALA A 534 18.97 27.23 19.47
N SER A 535 18.83 26.24 20.36
CA SER A 535 17.85 25.16 20.20
C SER A 535 16.41 25.68 20.19
N LEU A 536 16.07 26.63 21.06
CA LEU A 536 14.74 27.23 21.12
C LEU A 536 14.45 28.14 19.92
N GLU A 537 15.45 28.87 19.41
CA GLU A 537 15.32 29.62 18.16
C GLU A 537 15.03 28.68 16.98
N HIS A 538 15.71 27.53 16.93
CA HIS A 538 15.45 26.54 15.90
C HIS A 538 14.06 25.90 16.03
N CYS A 539 13.62 25.60 17.26
CA CYS A 539 12.24 25.20 17.54
C CYS A 539 11.22 26.22 16.99
N LEU A 540 11.44 27.52 17.25
CA LEU A 540 10.55 28.60 16.79
C LEU A 540 10.62 28.85 15.29
N HIS A 541 11.73 28.50 14.63
CA HIS A 541 11.82 28.47 13.17
C HIS A 541 10.87 27.43 12.58
N LEU A 542 10.83 26.23 13.17
CA LEU A 542 9.95 25.13 12.75
C LEU A 542 8.49 25.34 13.15
N ASN A 543 8.24 25.85 14.36
CA ASN A 543 6.89 26.13 14.88
C ASN A 543 6.85 27.48 15.59
N ARG A 544 6.41 28.51 14.85
CA ARG A 544 6.25 29.88 15.38
C ARG A 544 5.14 30.01 16.42
N ARG A 545 4.34 28.99 16.69
CA ARG A 545 3.26 29.04 17.69
C ARG A 545 3.61 28.33 18.99
N ASP A 546 4.83 27.82 19.14
CA ASP A 546 5.24 27.18 20.38
C ASP A 546 5.39 28.20 21.52
N HIS A 547 4.44 28.17 22.46
CA HIS A 547 4.38 29.14 23.54
C HIS A 547 5.49 28.90 24.59
N TRP A 548 5.85 27.65 24.85
CA TRP A 548 6.90 27.29 25.80
C TRP A 548 8.26 27.73 25.30
N ALA A 549 8.61 27.41 24.05
CA ALA A 549 9.88 27.83 23.47
C ALA A 549 9.99 29.36 23.41
N THR A 550 8.87 30.05 23.12
CA THR A 550 8.82 31.52 23.14
C THR A 550 9.06 32.08 24.55
N ALA A 551 8.45 31.48 25.57
CA ALA A 551 8.58 31.91 26.97
C ALA A 551 10.01 31.72 27.48
N TRP A 552 10.56 30.50 27.35
CA TRP A 552 11.90 30.15 27.84
C TRP A 552 12.99 30.96 27.13
N LEU A 553 12.88 31.16 25.81
CA LEU A 553 13.82 32.02 25.09
C LEU A 553 13.75 33.47 25.58
N GLY A 554 12.54 33.98 25.87
CA GLY A 554 12.36 35.32 26.44
C GLY A 554 13.04 35.49 27.80
N GLU A 555 12.99 34.48 28.65
CA GLU A 555 13.66 34.47 29.96
C GLU A 555 15.18 34.38 29.84
N ILE A 556 15.70 33.49 28.99
CA ILE A 556 17.13 33.36 28.71
C ILE A 556 17.70 34.69 28.19
N LEU A 557 17.01 35.34 27.25
CA LEU A 557 17.44 36.64 26.72
C LEU A 557 17.37 37.77 27.76
N ALA A 558 16.46 37.69 28.72
CA ALA A 558 16.39 38.64 29.83
C ALA A 558 17.63 38.51 30.74
N GLN A 559 18.03 37.27 31.06
CA GLN A 559 19.23 36.97 31.85
C GLN A 559 20.51 37.44 31.13
N GLN A 560 20.53 37.38 29.80
CA GLN A 560 21.64 37.86 28.96
C GLN A 560 21.64 39.38 28.71
N GLY A 561 20.76 40.15 29.35
CA GLY A 561 20.69 41.62 29.22
C GLY A 561 20.02 42.13 27.94
N GLN A 562 19.41 41.27 27.11
CA GLN A 562 18.72 41.64 25.88
C GLN A 562 17.26 42.08 26.12
N ALA A 563 17.08 43.09 26.97
CA ALA A 563 15.77 43.47 27.54
C ALA A 563 14.67 43.80 26.52
N ARG A 564 15.02 44.32 25.33
CA ARG A 564 14.05 44.65 24.27
C ARG A 564 13.49 43.39 23.58
N ARG A 565 14.35 42.44 23.25
CA ARG A 565 13.97 41.16 22.62
C ARG A 565 13.21 40.28 23.61
N ALA A 566 13.69 40.21 24.85
CA ALA A 566 13.02 39.50 25.94
C ALA A 566 11.57 39.96 26.13
N ARG A 567 11.34 41.28 26.26
CA ARG A 567 9.99 41.86 26.39
C ARG A 567 9.07 41.50 25.21
N HIS A 568 9.61 41.52 24.00
CA HIS A 568 8.83 41.15 22.81
C HIS A 568 8.40 39.67 22.83
N LEU A 569 9.32 38.75 23.15
CA LEU A 569 9.02 37.33 23.24
C LEU A 569 8.06 37.01 24.39
N GLN A 570 8.23 37.63 25.56
CA GLN A 570 7.30 37.45 26.70
C GLN A 570 5.88 37.92 26.36
N ALA A 571 5.73 39.06 25.67
CA ALA A 571 4.44 39.53 25.20
C ALA A 571 3.80 38.56 24.18
N ARG A 572 4.61 38.00 23.28
CA ARG A 572 4.16 36.98 22.32
C ARG A 572 3.75 35.68 23.01
N ALA A 573 4.52 35.21 24.00
CA ALA A 573 4.20 34.00 24.76
C ALA A 573 2.85 34.10 25.46
N ARG A 574 2.55 35.26 26.09
CA ARG A 574 1.23 35.51 26.72
C ARG A 574 0.08 35.44 25.72
N ARG A 575 0.26 35.98 24.51
CA ARG A 575 -0.75 35.90 23.44
C ARG A 575 -0.95 34.46 22.95
N LEU A 576 0.14 33.71 22.82
CA LEU A 576 0.10 32.31 22.39
C LEU A 576 -0.50 31.37 23.45
N ALA A 577 -0.32 31.66 24.74
CA ALA A 577 -0.89 30.87 25.83
C ALA A 577 -2.40 31.10 26.01
N ALA A 578 -2.92 32.25 25.55
CA ALA A 578 -4.34 32.60 25.62
C ALA A 578 -5.16 32.15 24.40
N ALA A 579 -4.49 31.62 23.36
CA ALA A 579 -5.08 31.14 22.11
C ALA A 579 -5.03 29.62 22.05
#